data_AF-F4R830-F1
#
_entry.id   AF-F4R830-F1
#
_cell.length_a   1.000
_cell.length_b   1.000
_cell.length_c   1.000
_cell.angle_alpha   90.00
_cell.angle_beta   90.00
_cell.angle_gamma   90.00
#
_symmetry.space_group_name_H-M   'P 1'
#
loop_
_entity.id
_entity.type
_entity.pdbx_description
1 polymer ?
#
loop_
_entity_poly.entity_id
_entity_poly.type
_entity_poly.pdbx_seq_one_letter_code
_entity_poly.pdbx_strand_id
1 'polypeptide(L)'
;MFPTFMIYGQSRRCFTPELRAIAFQARQPTSELARQTSPKRTWDFEHFVKVHLDQWSFHAIPSGIQRHLERYGFLTAQELDAISDTIYTLVDQLQDTFSTLCKAQRAVKYIEMTLDLSDPEVSVHHALLVAQLKVSKTEYKEYMRTFKRYNKGIAKLGAILSRENKSTCDFEDAEAGSVVEPTSPVVEPNAPLA
;
A
#
# COMPACT_ATOMS: atom_id res chain seq x y z
N MET A 1 -4.32 4.74 -18.84
CA MET A 1 -3.95 4.53 -17.43
C MET A 1 -5.09 3.75 -16.78
N PHE A 2 -4.84 2.54 -16.27
CA PHE A 2 -5.91 1.73 -15.68
C PHE A 2 -6.36 2.32 -14.33
N PRO A 3 -7.63 2.17 -13.96
CA PRO A 3 -8.11 2.63 -12.67
C PRO A 3 -7.36 1.94 -11.52
N THR A 4 -6.78 2.74 -10.63
CA THR A 4 -5.89 2.32 -9.53
C THR A 4 -6.52 1.32 -8.56
N PHE A 5 -7.84 1.21 -8.52
CA PHE A 5 -8.57 0.24 -7.69
C PHE A 5 -8.51 -1.21 -8.20
N MET A 6 -8.17 -1.45 -9.47
CA MET A 6 -8.03 -2.83 -10.00
C MET A 6 -6.68 -3.46 -9.65
N ILE A 7 -5.67 -2.64 -9.41
CA ILE A 7 -4.26 -3.07 -9.34
C ILE A 7 -3.88 -3.49 -7.92
N TYR A 8 -4.50 -2.90 -6.89
CA TYR A 8 -4.18 -3.18 -5.49
C TYR A 8 -5.14 -4.17 -4.85
N GLY A 9 -4.61 -5.31 -4.43
CA GLY A 9 -5.35 -6.44 -3.85
C GLY A 9 -5.45 -7.66 -4.78
N GLN A 10 -5.09 -7.51 -6.06
CA GLN A 10 -4.96 -8.63 -6.99
C GLN A 10 -3.49 -9.05 -7.11
N SER A 11 -3.25 -10.36 -7.08
CA SER A 11 -1.91 -10.89 -7.30
C SER A 11 -1.37 -10.41 -8.65
N ARG A 12 -0.08 -10.02 -8.73
CA ARG A 12 0.62 -9.73 -10.01
C ARG A 12 0.40 -10.83 -11.05
N ARG A 13 0.17 -12.07 -10.61
CA ARG A 13 -0.11 -13.25 -11.45
C ARG A 13 -1.48 -13.23 -12.13
N CYS A 14 -2.43 -12.42 -11.65
CA CYS A 14 -3.77 -12.29 -12.24
C CYS A 14 -3.80 -11.41 -13.49
N PHE A 15 -2.73 -10.66 -13.76
CA PHE A 15 -2.58 -9.83 -14.96
C PHE A 15 -1.77 -10.54 -16.03
N THR A 16 -2.16 -10.37 -17.29
CA THR A 16 -1.32 -10.77 -18.44
C THR A 16 0.02 -10.03 -18.37
N PRO A 17 1.10 -10.56 -18.95
CA PRO A 17 2.41 -9.92 -18.93
C PRO A 17 2.39 -8.47 -19.42
N GLU A 18 1.60 -8.17 -20.45
CA GLU A 18 1.47 -6.85 -21.06
C GLU A 18 0.75 -5.88 -20.12
N LEU A 19 -0.37 -6.30 -19.53
CA LEU A 19 -1.08 -5.51 -18.53
C LEU A 19 -0.25 -5.31 -17.27
N ARG A 20 0.54 -6.31 -16.87
CA ARG A 20 1.45 -6.22 -15.73
C ARG A 20 2.55 -5.18 -15.97
N ALA A 21 3.14 -5.18 -17.17
CA ALA A 21 4.18 -4.21 -17.54
C ALA A 21 3.64 -2.76 -17.55
N ILE A 22 2.36 -2.57 -17.88
CA ILE A 22 1.70 -1.26 -17.89
C ILE A 22 1.24 -0.85 -16.48
N ALA A 23 0.71 -1.80 -15.71
CA ALA A 23 0.06 -1.53 -14.42
C ALA A 23 1.04 -1.48 -13.23
N PHE A 24 2.17 -2.18 -13.32
CA PHE A 24 3.17 -2.26 -12.27
C PHE A 24 4.53 -1.87 -12.82
N GLN A 25 4.99 -0.67 -12.47
CA GLN A 25 6.37 -0.29 -12.72
C GLN A 25 7.25 -1.13 -11.79
N ALA A 26 7.99 -2.09 -12.35
CA ALA A 26 8.79 -3.05 -11.59
C ALA A 26 10.18 -2.52 -11.23
N ARG A 27 10.61 -1.42 -11.86
CA ARG A 27 11.88 -0.76 -11.57
C ARG A 27 11.79 -0.11 -10.19
N GLN A 28 12.71 -0.45 -9.31
CA GLN A 28 12.97 0.30 -8.08
C GLN A 28 14.01 1.38 -8.36
N PRO A 29 13.94 2.54 -7.71
CA PRO A 29 14.97 3.56 -7.81
C PRO A 29 16.26 3.03 -7.16
N THR A 30 17.35 2.99 -7.92
CA THR A 30 18.64 2.40 -7.50
C THR A 30 19.79 3.40 -7.51
N SER A 31 19.54 4.66 -7.92
CA SER A 31 20.59 5.67 -8.01
C SER A 31 21.14 6.04 -6.63
N GLU A 32 22.36 6.60 -6.63
CA GLU A 32 22.96 7.19 -5.42
C GLU A 32 22.06 8.30 -4.83
N LEU A 33 21.39 9.09 -5.69
CA LEU A 33 20.46 10.15 -5.31
C LEU A 33 19.22 9.61 -4.58
N ALA A 34 18.65 8.49 -5.02
CA ALA A 34 17.54 7.83 -4.34
C ALA A 34 17.92 7.22 -2.99
N ARG A 35 19.22 7.08 -2.71
CA ARG A 35 19.78 6.64 -1.43
C ARG A 35 20.21 7.80 -0.53
N GLN A 36 20.25 9.04 -1.05
CA GLN A 36 20.62 10.20 -0.26
C GLN A 36 19.58 10.47 0.82
N THR A 37 20.00 10.27 2.06
CA THR A 37 19.22 10.63 3.24
C THR A 37 20.06 11.52 4.16
N SER A 38 19.39 12.45 4.82
CA SER A 38 19.99 13.28 5.86
C SER A 38 19.24 13.06 7.17
N PRO A 39 19.88 13.24 8.35
CA PRO A 39 19.19 13.07 9.63
C PRO A 39 17.90 13.90 9.74
N LYS A 40 17.90 15.10 9.15
CA LYS A 40 16.72 15.98 9.10
C LYS A 40 15.60 15.42 8.23
N ARG A 41 15.95 14.88 7.05
CA ARG A 41 14.99 14.23 6.15
C ARG A 41 14.37 13.01 6.80
N THR A 42 15.19 12.15 7.40
CA THR A 42 14.71 10.98 8.14
C THR A 42 13.77 11.40 9.26
N TRP A 43 14.17 12.36 10.11
CA TRP A 43 13.33 12.82 11.21
C TRP A 43 11.99 13.39 10.72
N ASP A 44 11.99 14.20 9.65
CA ASP A 44 10.75 14.73 9.07
C ASP A 44 9.84 13.61 8.56
N PHE A 45 10.38 12.65 7.81
CA PHE A 45 9.61 11.50 7.32
C PHE A 45 9.04 10.69 8.48
N GLU A 46 9.86 10.42 9.50
CA GLU A 46 9.44 9.67 10.67
C GLU A 46 8.27 10.37 11.38
N HIS A 47 8.39 11.68 11.59
CA HIS A 47 7.41 12.47 12.31
C HIS A 47 6.10 12.67 11.55
N PHE A 48 6.17 12.94 10.24
CA PHE A 48 4.99 13.32 9.44
C PHE A 48 4.37 12.18 8.63
N VAL A 49 5.08 11.07 8.43
CA VAL A 49 4.61 9.94 7.62
C VAL A 49 4.64 8.64 8.41
N LYS A 50 5.80 8.26 8.95
CA LYS A 50 5.99 6.93 9.58
C LYS A 50 5.11 6.74 10.80
N VAL A 51 4.96 7.75 11.66
CA VAL A 51 4.03 7.70 12.80
C VAL A 51 2.59 7.34 12.34
N HIS A 52 2.15 7.86 11.20
CA HIS A 52 0.83 7.52 10.66
C HIS A 52 0.77 6.16 9.98
N LEU A 53 1.87 5.69 9.39
CA LEU A 53 2.02 4.31 8.90
C LEU A 53 1.91 3.34 10.08
N ASP A 54 2.65 3.56 11.16
CA ASP A 54 2.68 2.70 12.36
C ASP A 54 1.32 2.65 13.06
N GLN A 55 0.59 3.77 13.09
CA GLN A 55 -0.74 3.86 13.70
C GLN A 55 -1.89 3.41 12.78
N TRP A 56 -1.59 3.00 11.54
CA TRP A 56 -2.60 2.66 10.53
C TRP A 56 -3.63 3.78 10.30
N SER A 57 -3.15 5.02 10.37
CA SER A 57 -3.93 6.25 10.19
C SER A 57 -3.93 6.69 8.73
N PHE A 58 -4.44 5.82 7.85
CA PHE A 58 -4.31 5.98 6.39
C PHE A 58 -4.92 7.26 5.82
N HIS A 59 -5.82 7.91 6.55
CA HIS A 59 -6.42 9.18 6.12
C HIS A 59 -5.39 10.32 6.11
N ALA A 60 -4.44 10.34 7.05
CA ALA A 60 -3.43 11.39 7.24
C ALA A 60 -2.15 11.19 6.41
N ILE A 61 -1.90 9.97 5.92
CA ILE A 61 -0.67 9.63 5.18
C ILE A 61 -0.49 10.48 3.90
N PRO A 62 -1.50 10.70 3.04
CA PRO A 62 -1.29 11.51 1.83
C PRO A 62 -0.81 12.92 2.11
N SER A 63 -1.35 13.59 3.13
CA SER A 63 -0.92 14.94 3.51
C SER A 63 0.50 14.95 4.05
N GLY A 64 0.89 13.92 4.81
CA GLY A 64 2.26 13.76 5.27
C GLY A 64 3.24 13.57 4.11
N ILE A 65 2.90 12.67 3.17
CA ILE A 65 3.70 12.41 1.97
C ILE A 65 3.80 13.67 1.12
N GLN A 66 2.70 14.36 0.87
CA GLN A 66 2.71 15.59 0.07
C GLN A 66 3.62 16.65 0.68
N ARG A 67 3.52 16.89 1.99
CA ARG A 67 4.40 17.82 2.70
C ARG A 67 5.87 17.42 2.60
N HIS A 68 6.16 16.12 2.66
CA HIS A 68 7.53 15.60 2.50
C HIS A 68 8.06 15.85 1.08
N LEU A 69 7.24 15.59 0.07
CA LEU A 69 7.57 15.84 -1.34
C LEU A 69 7.76 17.34 -1.64
N GLU A 70 6.94 18.22 -1.06
CA GLU A 70 7.12 19.68 -1.22
C GLU A 70 8.48 20.15 -0.69
N ARG A 71 9.05 19.44 0.30
CA ARG A 71 10.34 19.79 0.91
C ARG A 71 11.54 19.14 0.22
N TYR A 72 11.40 17.89 -0.24
CA TYR A 72 12.51 17.07 -0.70
C TYR A 72 12.39 16.59 -2.16
N GLY A 73 11.29 16.90 -2.84
CA GLY A 73 11.03 16.64 -4.26
C GLY A 73 10.58 15.21 -4.60
N PHE A 74 11.13 14.19 -3.93
CA PHE A 74 10.86 12.78 -4.20
C PHE A 74 10.93 11.95 -2.92
N LEU A 75 10.51 10.67 -2.96
CA LEU A 75 10.71 9.71 -1.86
C LEU A 75 11.95 8.85 -2.09
N THR A 76 12.78 8.65 -1.07
CA THR A 76 13.95 7.75 -1.19
C THR A 76 13.52 6.30 -1.25
N ALA A 77 14.44 5.42 -1.67
CA ALA A 77 14.21 3.97 -1.65
C ALA A 77 13.79 3.50 -0.24
N GLN A 78 14.45 3.98 0.82
CA GLN A 78 14.13 3.63 2.19
C GLN A 78 12.72 4.08 2.62
N GLU A 79 12.28 5.26 2.17
CA GLU A 79 10.94 5.79 2.47
C GLU A 79 9.84 5.01 1.72
N LEU A 80 10.11 4.61 0.48
CA LEU A 80 9.25 3.73 -0.32
C LEU A 80 9.16 2.34 0.30
N ASP A 81 10.28 1.79 0.79
CA ASP A 81 10.32 0.50 1.48
C ASP A 81 9.46 0.53 2.76
N ALA A 82 9.51 1.60 3.55
CA ALA A 82 8.64 1.74 4.72
C ALA A 82 7.14 1.68 4.38
N ILE A 83 6.73 2.27 3.26
CA ILE A 83 5.35 2.16 2.76
C ILE A 83 5.06 0.72 2.33
N SER A 84 6.00 0.08 1.63
CA SER A 84 5.87 -1.31 1.18
C SER A 84 5.74 -2.28 2.35
N ASP A 85 6.56 -2.14 3.39
CA ASP A 85 6.53 -2.97 4.60
C ASP A 85 5.20 -2.83 5.35
N THR A 86 4.66 -1.61 5.39
CA THR A 86 3.33 -1.37 5.95
C THR A 86 2.24 -2.07 5.13
N ILE A 87 2.34 -2.08 3.80
CA ILE A 87 1.40 -2.82 2.93
C ILE A 87 1.49 -4.32 3.21
N TYR A 88 2.70 -4.90 3.30
CA TYR A 88 2.88 -6.33 3.60
C TYR A 88 2.28 -6.69 4.95
N THR A 89 2.57 -5.89 5.99
CA THR A 89 1.98 -6.08 7.31
C THR A 89 0.45 -6.06 7.26
N LEU A 90 -0.15 -5.14 6.49
CA LEU A 90 -1.60 -5.09 6.34
C LEU A 90 -2.19 -6.27 5.57
N VAL A 91 -1.46 -6.83 4.60
CA VAL A 91 -1.88 -8.04 3.88
C VAL A 91 -1.93 -9.22 4.84
N ASP A 92 -0.94 -9.37 5.71
CA ASP A 92 -0.92 -10.42 6.74
C ASP A 92 -2.10 -10.25 7.71
N GLN A 93 -2.28 -9.04 8.24
CA GLN A 93 -3.41 -8.73 9.12
C GLN A 93 -4.77 -8.93 8.44
N LEU A 94 -4.87 -8.64 7.14
CA LEU A 94 -6.07 -8.90 6.35
C LEU A 94 -6.37 -10.39 6.25
N GLN A 95 -5.34 -11.21 6.05
CA GLN A 95 -5.47 -12.67 5.96
C GLN A 95 -5.93 -13.28 7.30
N ASP A 96 -5.37 -12.82 8.42
CA ASP A 96 -5.81 -13.23 9.76
C ASP A 96 -7.24 -12.80 10.05
N THR A 97 -7.59 -11.56 9.69
CA THR A 97 -8.95 -11.03 9.83
C THR A 97 -9.93 -11.83 8.98
N PHE A 98 -9.55 -12.20 7.75
CA PHE A 98 -10.39 -12.99 6.85
C PHE A 98 -10.66 -14.39 7.41
N SER A 99 -9.65 -15.06 7.96
CA SER A 99 -9.81 -16.35 8.64
C SER A 99 -10.82 -16.27 9.78
N THR A 100 -10.72 -15.22 10.61
CA THR A 100 -11.62 -14.99 11.74
C THR A 100 -13.03 -14.61 11.29
N LEU A 101 -13.15 -13.79 10.24
CA LEU A 101 -14.43 -13.43 9.62
C LEU A 101 -15.17 -14.68 9.11
N CYS A 102 -14.46 -15.61 8.46
CA CYS A 102 -15.04 -16.86 8.00
C CYS A 102 -15.55 -17.72 9.17
N LYS A 103 -14.81 -17.77 10.29
CA LYS A 103 -15.24 -18.50 11.50
C LYS A 103 -16.51 -17.86 12.09
N ALA A 104 -16.54 -16.54 12.24
CA ALA A 104 -17.70 -15.81 12.73
C ALA A 104 -18.93 -16.02 11.83
N GLN A 105 -18.75 -15.98 10.51
CA GLN A 105 -19.81 -16.24 9.55
C GLN A 105 -20.36 -17.67 9.66
N ARG A 106 -19.48 -18.67 9.85
CA ARG A 106 -19.90 -20.06 10.06
C ARG A 106 -20.68 -20.22 11.37
N ALA A 107 -20.24 -19.59 12.45
CA ALA A 107 -20.94 -19.61 13.73
C ALA A 107 -22.35 -19.02 13.62
N VAL A 108 -22.48 -17.85 12.96
CA VAL A 108 -23.79 -17.22 12.70
C VAL A 108 -24.71 -18.18 11.93
N LYS A 109 -24.22 -18.72 10.81
CA LYS A 109 -25.02 -19.65 9.98
C LYS A 109 -25.42 -20.92 10.74
N TYR A 110 -24.50 -21.48 11.52
CA TYR A 110 -24.78 -22.67 12.31
C TYR A 110 -25.87 -22.40 13.34
N ILE A 111 -25.80 -21.30 14.08
CA ILE A 111 -26.80 -20.95 15.09
C ILE A 111 -28.16 -20.66 14.44
N GLU A 112 -28.17 -19.96 13.30
CA GLU A 112 -29.41 -19.74 12.52
C GLU A 112 -30.04 -21.07 12.11
N MET A 113 -29.26 -21.99 11.52
CA MET A 113 -29.74 -23.32 11.16
C MET A 113 -30.26 -24.09 12.36
N THR A 114 -29.56 -24.05 13.50
CA THR A 114 -29.98 -24.75 14.72
C THR A 114 -31.30 -24.19 15.23
N LEU A 115 -31.47 -22.86 15.26
CA LEU A 115 -32.73 -22.22 15.69
C LEU A 115 -33.93 -22.60 14.80
N ASP A 116 -33.70 -22.94 13.54
CA ASP A 116 -34.74 -23.38 12.60
C ASP A 116 -35.13 -24.87 12.79
N LEU A 117 -34.38 -25.65 13.60
CA LEU A 117 -34.70 -27.05 13.87
C LEU A 117 -35.87 -27.17 14.84
N SER A 118 -36.85 -28.00 14.49
CA SER A 118 -37.96 -28.39 15.37
C SER A 118 -37.56 -29.51 16.36
N ASP A 119 -36.38 -29.39 16.95
CA ASP A 119 -35.84 -30.35 17.90
C ASP A 119 -36.18 -29.91 19.35
N PRO A 120 -36.80 -30.77 20.18
CA PRO A 120 -37.06 -30.48 21.59
C PRO A 120 -35.82 -30.12 22.39
N GLU A 121 -34.66 -30.74 22.10
CA GLU A 121 -33.40 -30.44 22.80
C GLU A 121 -32.91 -29.02 22.48
N VAL A 122 -33.07 -28.60 21.23
CA VAL A 122 -32.77 -27.22 20.80
C VAL A 122 -33.73 -26.22 21.42
N SER A 123 -35.02 -26.58 21.51
CA SER A 123 -36.08 -25.71 22.03
C SER A 123 -35.83 -25.28 23.48
N VAL A 124 -35.27 -26.17 24.31
CA VAL A 124 -34.88 -25.87 25.70
C VAL A 124 -33.75 -24.82 25.75
N HIS A 125 -32.89 -24.79 24.75
CA HIS A 125 -31.75 -23.87 24.65
C HIS A 125 -32.00 -22.65 23.76
N HIS A 126 -33.23 -22.46 23.27
CA HIS A 126 -33.55 -21.44 22.26
C HIS A 126 -33.14 -20.02 22.70
N ALA A 127 -33.45 -19.62 23.94
CA ALA A 127 -33.08 -18.30 24.46
C ALA A 127 -31.56 -18.08 24.49
N LEU A 128 -30.79 -19.12 24.84
CA LEU A 128 -29.33 -19.09 24.84
C LEU A 128 -28.78 -18.95 23.41
N LEU A 129 -29.32 -19.71 22.47
CA LEU A 129 -28.93 -19.65 21.06
C LEU A 129 -29.22 -18.28 20.43
N VAL A 130 -30.38 -17.67 20.73
CA VAL A 130 -30.70 -16.30 20.29
C VAL A 130 -29.72 -15.27 20.85
N ALA A 131 -29.36 -15.39 22.13
CA ALA A 131 -28.37 -14.51 22.74
C ALA A 131 -26.99 -14.66 22.09
N GLN A 132 -26.55 -15.90 21.86
CA GLN A 132 -25.28 -16.19 21.18
C GLN A 132 -25.29 -15.69 19.73
N LEU A 133 -26.40 -15.83 19.00
CA LEU A 133 -26.54 -15.31 17.64
C LEU A 133 -26.31 -13.80 17.58
N LYS A 134 -26.82 -13.06 18.57
CA LYS A 134 -26.61 -11.61 18.66
C LYS A 134 -25.14 -11.24 18.86
N VAL A 135 -24.43 -11.97 19.72
CA VAL A 135 -22.99 -11.79 19.95
C VAL A 135 -22.22 -12.08 18.66
N SER A 136 -22.42 -13.25 18.06
CA SER A 136 -21.71 -13.65 16.84
C SER A 136 -22.01 -12.74 15.64
N LYS A 137 -23.23 -12.22 15.51
CA LYS A 137 -23.54 -11.19 14.48
C LYS A 137 -22.81 -9.87 14.73
N THR A 138 -22.58 -9.51 15.98
CA THR A 138 -21.84 -8.30 16.35
C THR A 138 -20.36 -8.46 16.00
N GLU A 139 -19.76 -9.58 16.42
CA GLU A 139 -18.37 -9.93 16.08
C GLU A 139 -18.15 -9.98 14.56
N TYR A 140 -19.06 -10.63 13.81
CA TYR A 140 -19.00 -10.67 12.35
C TYR A 140 -18.99 -9.27 11.73
N LYS A 141 -19.85 -8.36 12.22
CA LYS A 141 -19.88 -6.97 11.74
C LYS A 141 -18.59 -6.23 12.05
N GLU A 142 -17.99 -6.47 13.21
CA GLU A 142 -16.71 -5.87 13.59
C GLU A 142 -15.57 -6.36 12.69
N TYR A 143 -15.42 -7.67 12.51
CA TYR A 143 -14.41 -8.23 11.59
C TYR A 143 -14.61 -7.75 10.16
N MET A 144 -15.86 -7.63 9.70
CA MET A 144 -16.17 -7.10 8.36
C MET A 144 -15.75 -5.64 8.22
N ARG A 145 -15.92 -4.81 9.26
CA ARG A 145 -15.43 -3.41 9.26
C ARG A 145 -13.91 -3.35 9.22
N THR A 146 -13.23 -4.17 10.02
CA THR A 146 -11.77 -4.27 10.04
C THR A 146 -11.22 -4.72 8.69
N PHE A 147 -11.79 -5.78 8.11
CA PHE A 147 -11.44 -6.26 6.77
C PHE A 147 -11.57 -5.16 5.70
N LYS A 148 -12.67 -4.40 5.72
CA LYS A 148 -12.86 -3.26 4.81
C LYS A 148 -11.84 -2.14 5.05
N ARG A 149 -11.52 -1.85 6.31
CA ARG A 149 -10.52 -0.83 6.68
C ARG A 149 -9.14 -1.20 6.15
N TYR A 150 -8.69 -2.44 6.34
CA TYR A 150 -7.38 -2.90 5.85
C TYR A 150 -7.31 -2.91 4.32
N ASN A 151 -8.33 -3.44 3.63
CA ASN A 151 -8.38 -3.37 2.16
C ASN A 151 -8.29 -1.94 1.64
N LYS A 152 -9.02 -1.00 2.26
CA LYS A 152 -8.95 0.42 1.89
C LYS A 152 -7.55 1.00 2.15
N GLY A 153 -6.91 0.62 3.26
CA GLY A 153 -5.54 1.00 3.58
C GLY A 153 -4.54 0.52 2.54
N ILE A 154 -4.57 -0.79 2.22
CA ILE A 154 -3.73 -1.42 1.20
C ILE A 154 -3.90 -0.74 -0.16
N ALA A 155 -5.15 -0.51 -0.60
CA ALA A 155 -5.41 0.16 -1.86
C ALA A 155 -4.85 1.59 -1.90
N LYS A 156 -4.98 2.32 -0.79
CA LYS A 156 -4.53 3.71 -0.70
C LYS A 156 -3.01 3.84 -0.65
N LEU A 157 -2.35 3.07 0.23
CA LEU A 157 -0.90 3.03 0.32
C LEU A 157 -0.28 2.51 -0.96
N GLY A 158 -0.94 1.54 -1.58
CA GLY A 158 -0.59 1.06 -2.88
C GLY A 158 -0.57 2.13 -3.95
N ALA A 159 -1.67 2.88 -4.08
CA ALA A 159 -1.73 3.98 -5.03
C ALA A 159 -0.59 4.99 -4.83
N ILE A 160 -0.26 5.30 -3.57
CA ILE A 160 0.89 6.16 -3.22
C ILE A 160 2.19 5.51 -3.69
N LEU A 161 2.48 4.27 -3.25
CA LEU A 161 3.71 3.57 -3.58
C LEU A 161 3.95 3.51 -5.10
N SER A 162 2.92 3.15 -5.88
CA SER A 162 3.04 3.10 -7.34
C SER A 162 3.33 4.47 -7.96
N ARG A 163 2.67 5.53 -7.47
CA ARG A 163 2.85 6.89 -8.01
C ARG A 163 4.23 7.45 -7.66
N GLU A 164 4.64 7.31 -6.41
CA GLU A 164 5.90 7.89 -5.94
C GLU A 164 7.11 7.09 -6.41
N ASN A 165 6.99 5.76 -6.54
CA ASN A 165 8.05 4.94 -7.16
C ASN A 165 8.29 5.37 -8.61
N LYS A 166 7.22 5.65 -9.37
CA LYS A 166 7.32 6.22 -10.71
C LYS A 166 8.00 7.58 -10.69
N SER A 167 7.49 8.51 -9.88
CA SER A 167 8.02 9.88 -9.79
C SER A 167 9.51 9.89 -9.44
N THR A 168 9.94 8.97 -8.58
CA THR A 168 11.34 8.84 -8.19
C THR A 168 12.19 8.32 -9.35
N CYS A 169 11.73 7.28 -10.08
CA CYS A 169 12.43 6.80 -11.27
C CYS A 169 12.51 7.87 -12.38
N ASP A 170 11.41 8.60 -12.62
CA ASP A 170 11.36 9.67 -13.63
C ASP A 170 12.33 10.81 -13.26
N PHE A 171 12.47 11.11 -11.96
CA PHE A 171 13.46 12.07 -11.45
C PHE A 171 14.91 11.58 -11.67
N GLU A 172 15.20 10.31 -11.39
CA GLU A 172 16.51 9.71 -11.67
C GLU A 172 16.89 9.79 -13.14
N ASP A 173 15.95 9.48 -14.04
CA ASP A 173 16.19 9.48 -15.49
C ASP A 173 16.43 10.91 -16.02
N ALA A 174 15.73 11.92 -15.46
CA ALA A 174 15.93 13.32 -15.79
C ALA A 174 17.31 13.84 -15.35
N GLU A 175 17.76 13.48 -14.15
CA GLU A 175 19.09 13.83 -13.64
C GLU A 175 20.21 13.10 -14.40
N ALA A 176 20.00 11.84 -14.80
CA ALA A 176 20.99 11.13 -15.62
C ALA A 176 21.16 11.76 -17.02
N GLY A 177 20.08 12.31 -17.58
CA GLY A 177 20.11 13.01 -18.87
C GLY A 177 20.78 14.38 -18.84
N SER A 178 20.81 15.06 -17.67
CA SER A 178 21.44 16.38 -17.52
C SER A 178 22.98 16.33 -17.46
N VAL A 179 23.55 15.16 -17.12
CA VAL A 179 25.00 14.95 -16.98
C VAL A 179 25.70 14.69 -18.33
N VAL A 180 24.96 14.51 -19.44
CA VAL A 180 25.53 14.18 -20.76
C VAL A 180 25.41 15.36 -21.74
N GLU A 181 26.26 16.38 -21.56
CA GLU A 181 26.81 17.16 -22.67
C GLU A 181 28.28 17.49 -22.39
N PRO A 182 29.25 16.65 -22.82
CA PRO A 182 30.59 17.14 -23.06
C PRO A 182 30.54 17.96 -24.35
N THR A 183 30.58 19.28 -24.22
CA THR A 183 30.84 20.19 -25.33
C THR A 183 32.16 19.75 -25.96
N SER A 184 32.10 19.09 -27.11
CA SER A 184 33.29 18.82 -27.91
C SER A 184 33.86 20.17 -28.32
N PRO A 185 35.15 20.49 -28.02
CA PRO A 185 35.76 21.67 -28.58
C PRO A 185 35.92 21.44 -30.09
N VAL A 186 35.10 22.13 -30.89
CA VAL A 186 35.37 22.33 -32.30
C VAL A 186 36.63 23.18 -32.37
N VAL A 187 37.76 22.53 -32.65
CA VAL A 187 39.03 23.18 -32.95
C VAL A 187 38.86 23.91 -34.28
N GLU A 188 38.76 25.24 -34.25
CA GLU A 188 38.93 26.09 -35.42
C GLU A 188 40.40 26.02 -35.90
N PRO A 189 40.67 25.76 -37.19
CA PRO A 189 42.00 25.91 -37.74
C PRO A 189 42.16 27.34 -38.26
N ASN A 190 42.67 28.24 -37.41
CA ASN A 190 43.25 29.50 -37.88
C ASN A 190 44.78 29.45 -37.72
N ALA A 191 45.46 29.25 -38.85
CA ALA A 191 46.81 29.73 -39.12
C ALA A 191 46.88 31.26 -38.91
N PRO A 192 48.04 31.95 -38.74
CA PRO A 192 49.34 31.65 -39.38
C PRO A 192 50.61 31.97 -38.57
N LEU A 193 51.80 31.61 -39.11
CA LEU A 193 52.96 32.49 -39.34
C LEU A 193 54.25 31.69 -39.61
N ALA A 194 54.73 31.71 -40.86
CA ALA A 194 56.12 31.94 -41.26
C ALA A 194 56.14 32.28 -42.75
#